data_AF-A0AAD2CEU4-F1
#
_entry.id   AF-A0AAD2CEU4-F1
#
_cell.length_a   1.000
_cell.length_b   1.000
_cell.length_c   1.000
_cell.angle_alpha   90.00
_cell.angle_beta   90.00
_cell.angle_gamma   90.00
#
_symmetry.space_group_name_H-M   'P 1'
#
loop_
_entity.id
_entity.type
_entity.pdbx_description
1 polymer ?
#
loop_
_entity_poly.entity_id
_entity_poly.type
_entity_poly.pdbx_seq_one_letter_code
_entity_poly.pdbx_strand_id
1 'polypeptide(L)'
;MAQKDETGRRRKAQGKGFSGGLQQIKVAQVAQDGTSHWVTCQSERLVEEGCMQENRLRYDQTRYRYPYPTPPMTEPLYSDINGPNAESNSQALLRGLFVSKTADPYLVSFLDHCRRPDGLEDQPLEVDLEDHVSFWRKMGEHKGSEPHGLHNGHFKAGVASNLLACCDTIFCSIPFATGFVPAQWCHLLNFAIEKKPGEIWVDLMRTIQMMNSELQANNKRVGKSAMAYAEQHNLIPKGQHGSCKRHQAINLALTKRLTWDLLHLQRRPAGWISNNAKSCLTGLSTGWQSLASCALGFNGVPFTPCLIH
;
A
#
# COMPACT_ATOMS: atom_id res chain seq x y z
N MET A 1 -26.52 1.99 4.86
CA MET A 1 -26.83 2.63 3.56
C MET A 1 -26.72 4.15 3.66
N ALA A 2 -27.41 4.80 4.61
CA ALA A 2 -27.43 6.26 4.79
C ALA A 2 -26.07 6.99 4.70
N GLN A 3 -25.01 6.50 5.38
CA GLN A 3 -23.68 7.12 5.31
C GLN A 3 -23.01 7.05 3.92
N LYS A 4 -23.22 5.96 3.17
CA LYS A 4 -22.66 5.81 1.81
C LYS A 4 -23.33 6.79 0.85
N ASP A 5 -24.65 6.93 0.97
CA ASP A 5 -25.44 7.82 0.13
C ASP A 5 -25.15 9.29 0.42
N GLU A 6 -24.98 9.65 1.69
CA GLU A 6 -24.57 11.00 2.09
C GLU A 6 -23.14 11.33 1.62
N THR A 7 -22.21 10.39 1.72
CA THR A 7 -20.85 10.54 1.17
C THR A 7 -20.89 10.72 -0.35
N GLY A 8 -21.76 9.98 -1.04
CA GLY A 8 -21.97 10.10 -2.48
C GLY A 8 -22.51 11.48 -2.89
N ARG A 9 -23.49 12.01 -2.15
CA ARG A 9 -24.03 13.37 -2.36
C ARG A 9 -22.96 14.44 -2.14
N ARG A 10 -22.18 14.35 -1.07
CA ARG A 10 -21.07 15.28 -0.79
C ARG A 10 -19.99 15.24 -1.87
N ARG A 11 -19.68 14.06 -2.43
CA ARG A 11 -18.74 13.91 -3.56
C ARG A 11 -19.25 14.60 -4.83
N LYS A 12 -20.53 14.39 -5.17
CA LYS A 12 -21.15 15.07 -6.33
C LYS A 12 -21.18 16.59 -6.14
N ALA A 13 -21.53 17.07 -4.95
CA ALA A 13 -21.51 18.50 -4.61
C ALA A 13 -20.09 19.12 -4.67
N GLN A 14 -19.04 18.32 -4.44
CA GLN A 14 -17.64 18.75 -4.58
C GLN A 14 -17.09 18.64 -6.01
N GLY A 15 -17.92 18.36 -7.02
CA GLY A 15 -17.48 18.22 -8.41
C GLY A 15 -16.75 16.91 -8.73
N LYS A 16 -16.72 15.92 -7.81
CA LYS A 16 -16.13 14.58 -8.04
C LYS A 16 -17.04 13.67 -8.87
N GLY A 17 -17.74 14.24 -9.85
CA GLY A 17 -18.76 13.57 -10.67
C GLY A 17 -18.28 13.06 -12.02
N PHE A 18 -17.05 13.41 -12.45
CA PHE A 18 -16.54 12.96 -13.74
C PHE A 18 -16.10 11.48 -13.68
N SER A 19 -16.78 10.66 -14.47
CA SER A 19 -16.34 9.31 -14.82
C SER A 19 -15.66 9.38 -16.19
N GLY A 20 -14.33 9.23 -16.23
CA GLY A 20 -13.54 9.26 -17.45
C GLY A 20 -12.05 9.14 -17.16
N GLY A 21 -11.25 8.81 -18.19
CA GLY A 21 -9.79 8.82 -18.12
C GLY A 21 -9.23 10.25 -18.00
N LEU A 22 -7.96 10.36 -17.61
CA LEU A 22 -7.27 11.64 -17.51
C LEU A 22 -6.99 12.21 -18.92
N GLN A 23 -7.67 13.30 -19.28
CA GLN A 23 -7.54 13.90 -20.62
C GLN A 23 -6.41 14.93 -20.74
N GLN A 24 -6.01 15.52 -19.61
CA GLN A 24 -5.01 16.58 -19.59
C GLN A 24 -4.30 16.67 -18.25
N ILE A 25 -3.07 17.16 -18.28
CA ILE A 25 -2.24 17.39 -17.11
C ILE A 25 -1.51 18.72 -17.20
N LYS A 26 -1.13 19.27 -16.06
CA LYS A 26 -0.20 20.41 -15.97
C LYS A 26 1.17 19.93 -15.50
N VAL A 27 2.18 20.16 -16.33
CA VAL A 27 3.58 19.81 -16.08
C VAL A 27 4.39 21.10 -15.92
N ALA A 28 5.28 21.14 -14.92
CA ALA A 28 6.26 22.21 -14.80
C ALA A 28 7.35 22.00 -15.84
N GLN A 29 7.56 22.98 -16.71
CA GLN A 29 8.73 23.06 -17.56
C GLN A 29 9.66 24.12 -16.97
N VAL A 30 10.93 23.75 -16.81
CA VAL A 30 11.97 24.67 -16.38
C VAL A 30 12.56 25.28 -17.64
N ALA A 31 12.39 26.59 -17.81
CA ALA A 31 13.02 27.35 -18.87
C ALA A 31 14.54 27.48 -18.63
N GLN A 32 15.29 27.84 -19.66
CA GLN A 32 16.76 27.93 -19.62
C GLN A 32 17.27 28.97 -18.60
N ASP A 33 16.42 29.92 -18.21
CA ASP A 33 16.67 30.94 -17.20
C ASP A 33 16.39 30.47 -15.75
N GLY A 34 15.98 29.21 -15.57
CA GLY A 34 15.62 28.63 -14.28
C GLY A 34 14.20 28.97 -13.82
N THR A 35 13.42 29.71 -14.60
CA THR A 35 12.01 29.97 -14.30
C THR A 35 11.15 28.75 -14.63
N SER A 36 10.19 28.43 -13.76
CA SER A 36 9.26 27.31 -13.98
C SER A 36 7.94 27.83 -14.55
N HIS A 37 7.61 27.47 -15.78
CA HIS A 37 6.30 27.73 -16.38
C HIS A 37 5.48 26.45 -16.48
N TRP A 38 4.18 26.57 -16.25
CA TRP A 38 3.27 25.41 -16.26
C TRP A 38 2.61 25.28 -17.62
N VAL A 39 2.81 24.14 -18.26
CA VAL A 39 2.22 23.83 -19.57
C VAL A 39 1.11 22.83 -19.38
N THR A 40 -0.04 23.08 -20.01
CA THR A 40 -1.14 22.11 -20.05
C THR A 40 -0.92 21.19 -21.24
N CYS A 41 -0.71 19.91 -20.96
CA CYS A 41 -0.57 18.86 -21.96
C CYS A 41 -1.91 18.15 -22.14
N GLN A 42 -2.40 18.05 -23.37
CA GLN A 42 -3.68 17.42 -23.73
C GLN A 42 -3.52 16.21 -24.67
N SER A 43 -2.30 15.98 -25.17
CA SER A 43 -1.98 14.80 -25.97
C SER A 43 -1.80 13.59 -25.06
N GLU A 44 -2.42 12.46 -25.42
CA GLU A 44 -2.32 11.18 -24.71
C GLU A 44 -0.87 10.83 -24.37
N ARG A 45 0.01 10.86 -25.38
CA ARG A 45 1.44 10.59 -25.22
C ARG A 45 2.11 11.48 -24.16
N LEU A 46 1.87 12.80 -24.21
CA LEU A 46 2.46 13.74 -23.26
C LEU A 46 1.90 13.55 -21.85
N VAL A 47 0.62 13.19 -21.75
CA VAL A 47 -0.04 12.88 -20.48
C VAL A 47 0.61 11.65 -19.84
N GLU A 48 0.79 10.57 -20.61
CA GLU A 48 1.45 9.35 -20.15
C GLU A 48 2.90 9.59 -19.75
N GLU A 49 3.69 10.25 -20.61
CA GLU A 49 5.09 10.57 -20.34
C GLU A 49 5.24 11.41 -19.05
N GLY A 50 4.41 12.44 -18.88
CA GLY A 50 4.41 13.27 -17.67
C GLY A 50 4.06 12.48 -16.41
N CYS A 51 3.03 11.63 -16.47
CA CYS A 51 2.66 10.75 -15.36
C CYS A 51 3.76 9.72 -15.04
N MET A 52 4.38 9.12 -16.04
CA MET A 52 5.49 8.16 -15.85
C MET A 52 6.69 8.82 -15.18
N GLN A 53 7.07 10.02 -15.64
CA GLN A 53 8.18 10.77 -15.07
C GLN A 53 7.93 11.12 -13.60
N GLU A 54 6.76 11.67 -13.29
CA GLU A 54 6.41 11.99 -11.90
C GLU A 54 6.34 10.75 -11.01
N ASN A 55 5.82 9.63 -11.52
CA ASN A 55 5.79 8.37 -10.77
C ASN A 55 7.20 7.89 -10.39
N ARG A 56 8.15 7.95 -11.33
CA ARG A 56 9.57 7.63 -11.07
C ARG A 56 10.17 8.57 -10.02
N LEU A 57 9.95 9.88 -10.16
CA LEU A 57 10.43 10.88 -9.19
C LEU A 57 9.90 10.64 -7.78
N ARG A 58 8.63 10.20 -7.64
CA ARG A 58 8.02 9.87 -6.34
C ARG A 58 8.56 8.60 -5.72
N TYR A 59 8.80 7.58 -6.54
CA TYR A 59 9.40 6.33 -6.09
C TYR A 59 10.83 6.56 -5.60
N ASP A 60 11.63 7.27 -6.40
CA ASP A 60 13.03 7.56 -6.10
C ASP A 60 13.22 8.61 -5.00
N GLN A 61 12.16 9.33 -4.59
CA GLN A 61 12.30 10.40 -3.60
C GLN A 61 12.88 9.90 -2.28
N THR A 62 12.58 8.66 -1.87
CA THR A 62 13.06 8.10 -0.61
C THR A 62 14.48 7.58 -0.71
N ARG A 63 14.96 7.30 -1.94
CA ARG A 63 16.28 6.75 -2.24
C ARG A 63 17.32 7.83 -2.56
N TYR A 64 16.95 8.85 -3.33
CA TYR A 64 17.92 9.77 -3.94
C TYR A 64 17.65 11.27 -3.72
N ARG A 65 16.49 11.69 -3.18
CA ARG A 65 16.16 13.12 -3.10
C ARG A 65 16.63 13.78 -1.80
N TYR A 66 17.53 14.75 -1.97
CA TYR A 66 18.19 15.64 -1.01
C TYR A 66 17.23 16.29 0.03
N PRO A 67 17.67 16.55 1.29
CA PRO A 67 19.03 16.38 1.83
C PRO A 67 19.29 15.08 2.60
N TYR A 68 18.26 14.28 2.92
CA TYR A 68 18.40 13.12 3.80
C TYR A 68 17.66 11.91 3.21
N PRO A 69 18.37 10.97 2.55
CA PRO A 69 17.75 9.74 2.07
C PRO A 69 17.19 8.95 3.27
N THR A 70 16.13 8.18 3.03
CA THR A 70 15.53 7.36 4.09
C THR A 70 16.49 6.21 4.39
N PRO A 71 17.00 6.04 5.64
CA PRO A 71 18.09 5.10 5.89
C PRO A 71 17.83 3.65 5.42
N PRO A 72 16.61 3.08 5.61
CA PRO A 72 16.22 1.79 5.00
C PRO A 72 16.29 1.67 3.47
N MET A 73 16.35 2.81 2.76
CA MET A 73 16.41 2.92 1.30
C MET A 73 17.83 3.23 0.80
N THR A 74 18.84 3.17 1.67
CA THR A 74 20.25 3.39 1.33
C THR A 74 21.05 2.09 1.38
N GLU A 75 22.12 2.00 0.60
CA GLU A 75 23.03 0.86 0.65
C GLU A 75 23.87 0.87 1.95
N PRO A 76 24.20 -0.31 2.50
CA PRO A 76 23.94 -1.66 1.98
C PRO A 76 22.55 -2.22 2.37
N LEU A 77 21.80 -1.56 3.25
CA LEU A 77 20.56 -2.09 3.80
C LEU A 77 19.47 -2.30 2.72
N TYR A 78 19.42 -1.42 1.72
CA TYR A 78 18.49 -1.55 0.60
C TYR A 78 18.70 -2.87 -0.15
N SER A 79 19.93 -3.21 -0.54
CA SER A 79 20.24 -4.49 -1.20
C SER A 79 20.15 -5.69 -0.27
N ASP A 80 20.44 -5.52 1.03
CA ASP A 80 20.28 -6.60 2.00
C ASP A 80 18.80 -7.03 2.15
N ILE A 81 17.83 -6.12 2.02
CA ILE A 81 16.39 -6.40 2.17
C ILE A 81 15.66 -6.61 0.84
N ASN A 82 16.19 -6.12 -0.29
CA ASN A 82 15.52 -6.22 -1.61
C ASN A 82 16.33 -6.97 -2.67
N GLY A 83 17.57 -7.36 -2.37
CA GLY A 83 18.45 -8.06 -3.28
C GLY A 83 18.24 -9.58 -3.29
N PRO A 84 19.14 -10.34 -3.94
CA PRO A 84 19.02 -11.80 -4.06
C PRO A 84 18.98 -12.54 -2.72
N ASN A 85 19.60 -11.99 -1.68
CA ASN A 85 19.65 -12.58 -0.33
C ASN A 85 18.55 -12.04 0.60
N ALA A 86 17.56 -11.31 0.07
CA ALA A 86 16.51 -10.64 0.85
C ALA A 86 15.79 -11.58 1.82
N GLU A 87 15.43 -12.78 1.37
CA GLU A 87 14.73 -13.77 2.19
C GLU A 87 15.58 -14.22 3.39
N SER A 88 16.82 -14.65 3.13
CA SER A 88 17.75 -15.09 4.19
C SER A 88 18.04 -13.98 5.20
N ASN A 89 18.31 -12.77 4.71
CA ASN A 89 18.55 -11.60 5.56
C ASN A 89 17.31 -11.21 6.38
N SER A 90 16.13 -11.25 5.77
CA SER A 90 14.87 -10.96 6.46
C SER A 90 14.58 -11.99 7.55
N GLN A 91 14.80 -13.28 7.27
CA GLN A 91 14.66 -14.34 8.27
C GLN A 91 15.68 -14.19 9.41
N ALA A 92 16.92 -13.83 9.10
CA ALA A 92 17.92 -13.51 10.12
C ALA A 92 17.49 -12.29 10.97
N LEU A 93 16.90 -11.27 10.36
CA LEU A 93 16.43 -10.06 11.05
C LEU A 93 15.27 -10.37 11.99
N LEU A 94 14.29 -11.15 11.53
CA LEU A 94 13.17 -11.60 12.34
C LEU A 94 13.61 -12.42 13.56
N ARG A 95 14.71 -13.20 13.44
CA ARG A 95 15.30 -14.00 14.52
C ARG A 95 16.28 -13.21 15.40
N GLY A 96 16.56 -11.95 15.09
CA GLY A 96 17.56 -11.14 15.80
C GLY A 96 19.01 -11.56 15.54
N LEU A 97 19.28 -12.30 14.46
CA LEU A 97 20.60 -12.75 14.03
C LEU A 97 21.21 -11.86 12.93
N PHE A 98 20.47 -10.87 12.44
CA PHE A 98 20.93 -9.95 11.41
C PHE A 98 21.98 -8.99 11.96
N VAL A 99 23.17 -9.02 11.38
CA VAL A 99 24.26 -8.10 11.72
C VAL A 99 24.16 -6.88 10.80
N SER A 100 23.71 -5.76 11.36
CA SER A 100 23.67 -4.51 10.63
C SER A 100 25.09 -4.04 10.28
N LYS A 101 25.28 -3.64 9.03
CA LYS A 101 26.53 -3.04 8.54
C LYS A 101 26.62 -1.54 8.83
N THR A 102 25.54 -0.93 9.33
CA THR A 102 25.52 0.50 9.70
C THR A 102 25.91 0.71 11.16
N ALA A 103 26.52 1.87 11.44
CA ALA A 103 26.81 2.32 12.80
C ALA A 103 25.74 3.29 13.35
N ASP A 104 24.70 3.63 12.57
CA ASP A 104 23.64 4.55 13.01
C ASP A 104 22.80 3.91 14.14
N PRO A 105 22.85 4.45 15.38
CA PRO A 105 22.14 3.87 16.52
C PRO A 105 20.62 3.86 16.35
N TYR A 106 20.05 4.82 15.62
CA TYR A 106 18.60 4.87 15.39
C TYR A 106 18.16 3.78 14.42
N LEU A 107 18.96 3.52 13.38
CA LEU A 107 18.68 2.46 12.43
C LEU A 107 18.86 1.08 13.07
N VAL A 108 19.91 0.87 13.88
CA VAL A 108 20.08 -0.36 14.64
C VAL A 108 18.90 -0.59 15.58
N SER A 109 18.46 0.44 16.30
CA SER A 109 17.28 0.36 17.16
C SER A 109 16.01 0.01 16.36
N PHE A 110 15.82 0.61 15.18
CA PHE A 110 14.69 0.27 14.30
C PHE A 110 14.71 -1.20 13.86
N LEU A 111 15.88 -1.71 13.46
CA LEU A 111 16.06 -3.12 13.07
C LEU A 111 15.80 -4.07 14.24
N ASP A 112 16.22 -3.72 15.46
CA ASP A 112 15.92 -4.51 16.65
C ASP A 112 14.41 -4.60 16.95
N HIS A 113 13.64 -3.54 16.64
CA HIS A 113 12.19 -3.55 16.76
C HIS A 113 11.48 -4.28 15.61
N CYS A 114 12.20 -4.66 14.55
CA CYS A 114 11.66 -5.47 13.45
C CYS A 114 11.70 -6.98 13.77
N ARG A 115 12.29 -7.39 14.89
CA ARG A 115 12.30 -8.78 15.33
C ARG A 115 10.88 -9.30 15.54
N ARG A 116 10.68 -10.58 15.25
CA ARG A 116 9.40 -11.24 15.48
C ARG A 116 9.13 -11.36 16.98
N PRO A 117 7.95 -10.96 17.47
CA PRO A 117 7.57 -11.19 18.86
C PRO A 117 7.52 -12.69 19.20
N ASP A 118 7.98 -13.04 20.40
CA ASP A 118 7.93 -14.41 20.90
C ASP A 118 6.49 -14.90 21.10
N GLY A 119 6.27 -16.20 20.89
CA GLY A 119 4.96 -16.84 21.14
C GLY A 119 3.92 -16.62 20.04
N LEU A 120 4.26 -15.99 18.92
CA LEU A 120 3.38 -15.92 17.75
C LEU A 120 3.48 -17.19 16.91
N GLU A 121 2.35 -17.83 16.64
CA GLU A 121 2.26 -18.97 15.73
C GLU A 121 2.30 -18.53 14.26
N ASP A 122 2.79 -19.41 13.40
CA ASP A 122 2.69 -19.22 11.96
C ASP A 122 1.24 -19.34 11.51
N GLN A 123 0.82 -18.45 10.61
CA GLN A 123 -0.53 -18.39 10.10
C GLN A 123 -0.57 -18.89 8.66
N PRO A 124 -1.35 -19.95 8.36
CA PRO A 124 -1.47 -20.43 7.00
C PRO A 124 -2.19 -19.40 6.13
N LEU A 125 -1.64 -19.16 4.95
CA LEU A 125 -2.29 -18.34 3.91
C LEU A 125 -3.09 -19.26 2.99
N GLU A 126 -4.21 -19.76 3.49
CA GLU A 126 -5.12 -20.58 2.70
C GLU A 126 -6.39 -19.81 2.31
N VAL A 127 -6.86 -20.09 1.10
CA VAL A 127 -8.13 -19.60 0.57
C VAL A 127 -9.05 -20.79 0.47
N ASP A 128 -10.06 -20.82 1.34
CA ASP A 128 -11.13 -21.81 1.22
C ASP A 128 -12.16 -21.39 0.16
N LEU A 129 -12.87 -22.36 -0.39
CA LEU A 129 -13.90 -22.17 -1.40
C LEU A 129 -15.02 -21.25 -0.88
N GLU A 130 -15.45 -21.42 0.38
CA GLU A 130 -16.50 -20.56 0.95
C GLU A 130 -16.03 -19.11 1.02
N ASP A 131 -14.78 -18.90 1.44
CA ASP A 131 -14.15 -17.59 1.50
C ASP A 131 -14.07 -16.94 0.11
N HIS A 132 -13.62 -17.69 -0.91
CA HIS A 132 -13.54 -17.24 -2.30
C HIS A 132 -14.91 -16.84 -2.84
N VAL A 133 -15.91 -17.72 -2.69
CA VAL A 133 -17.29 -17.46 -3.14
C VAL A 133 -17.88 -16.24 -2.44
N SER A 134 -17.68 -16.13 -1.12
CA SER A 134 -18.20 -15.02 -0.34
C SER A 134 -17.56 -13.68 -0.73
N PHE A 135 -16.27 -13.68 -1.08
CA PHE A 135 -15.54 -12.50 -1.52
C PHE A 135 -16.06 -11.99 -2.87
N TRP A 136 -16.10 -12.85 -3.89
CA TRP A 136 -16.47 -12.46 -5.24
C TRP A 136 -17.95 -12.10 -5.37
N ARG A 137 -18.85 -12.75 -4.61
CA ARG A 137 -20.26 -12.32 -4.53
C ARG A 137 -20.43 -10.88 -4.05
N LYS A 138 -19.58 -10.45 -3.09
CA LYS A 138 -19.59 -9.08 -2.55
C LYS A 138 -18.79 -8.10 -3.40
N MET A 139 -17.91 -8.59 -4.26
CA MET A 139 -17.05 -7.76 -5.07
C MET A 139 -17.87 -7.04 -6.15
N GLY A 140 -17.64 -5.73 -6.29
CA GLY A 140 -18.37 -4.91 -7.26
C GLY A 140 -17.73 -5.01 -8.64
N GLU A 141 -18.52 -5.33 -9.67
CA GLU A 141 -18.08 -5.39 -11.07
C GLU A 141 -17.58 -4.06 -11.60
N HIS A 142 -18.16 -2.95 -11.14
CA HIS A 142 -17.72 -1.61 -11.55
C HIS A 142 -16.32 -1.22 -11.05
N LYS A 143 -15.67 -2.05 -10.22
CA LYS A 143 -14.29 -1.78 -9.80
C LYS A 143 -13.36 -2.31 -10.87
N GLY A 144 -12.50 -1.44 -11.39
CA GLY A 144 -11.51 -1.85 -12.37
C GLY A 144 -10.46 -2.81 -11.79
N SER A 145 -9.83 -3.52 -12.70
CA SER A 145 -8.63 -4.34 -12.50
C SER A 145 -7.62 -3.97 -13.58
N GLU A 146 -6.39 -4.41 -13.41
CA GLU A 146 -5.42 -4.43 -14.50
C GLU A 146 -5.97 -5.26 -15.69
N PRO A 147 -5.78 -4.84 -16.96
CA PRO A 147 -6.44 -5.41 -18.13
C PRO A 147 -5.84 -6.70 -18.73
N HIS A 148 -4.62 -7.12 -18.40
CA HIS A 148 -4.02 -8.35 -18.95
C HIS A 148 -4.62 -9.63 -18.35
N GLY A 149 -5.31 -9.53 -17.22
CA GLY A 149 -6.03 -10.64 -16.57
C GLY A 149 -7.55 -10.62 -16.77
N LEU A 150 -8.22 -11.57 -16.11
CA LEU A 150 -9.68 -11.57 -16.07
C LEU A 150 -10.21 -10.40 -15.25
N HIS A 151 -11.20 -9.70 -15.80
CA HIS A 151 -11.93 -8.67 -15.06
C HIS A 151 -12.71 -9.28 -13.87
N ASN A 152 -12.91 -8.50 -12.80
CA ASN A 152 -13.65 -8.88 -11.59
C ASN A 152 -15.03 -9.53 -11.87
N GLY A 153 -15.68 -9.14 -12.97
CA GLY A 153 -16.97 -9.72 -13.39
C GLY A 153 -16.91 -11.19 -13.80
N HIS A 154 -15.78 -11.66 -14.34
CA HIS A 154 -15.61 -13.07 -14.71
C HIS A 154 -15.62 -13.95 -13.46
N PHE A 155 -14.83 -13.60 -12.44
CA PHE A 155 -14.82 -14.34 -11.16
C PHE A 155 -16.18 -14.30 -10.47
N LYS A 156 -16.88 -13.15 -10.54
CA LYS A 156 -18.21 -13.03 -9.96
C LYS A 156 -19.28 -13.86 -10.69
N ALA A 157 -19.15 -14.06 -12.01
CA ALA A 157 -19.96 -15.03 -12.73
C ALA A 157 -19.51 -16.46 -12.42
N GLY A 158 -18.19 -16.69 -12.31
CA GLY A 158 -17.56 -17.98 -12.02
C GLY A 158 -18.05 -18.61 -10.74
N VAL A 159 -18.29 -17.82 -9.68
CA VAL A 159 -18.83 -18.32 -8.40
C VAL A 159 -20.27 -18.85 -8.47
N ALA A 160 -20.97 -18.72 -9.60
CA ALA A 160 -22.24 -19.41 -9.83
C ALA A 160 -22.05 -20.90 -10.18
N SER A 161 -20.87 -21.28 -10.69
CA SER A 161 -20.51 -22.67 -10.99
C SER A 161 -19.55 -23.21 -9.94
N ASN A 162 -19.92 -24.31 -9.28
CA ASN A 162 -19.08 -24.92 -8.25
C ASN A 162 -17.73 -25.37 -8.81
N LEU A 163 -17.71 -25.92 -10.03
CA LEU A 163 -16.49 -26.35 -10.69
C LEU A 163 -15.51 -25.19 -10.90
N LEU A 164 -15.99 -24.07 -11.47
CA LEU A 164 -15.15 -22.90 -11.73
C LEU A 164 -14.67 -22.26 -10.44
N ALA A 165 -15.55 -22.10 -9.45
CA ALA A 165 -15.17 -21.57 -8.14
C ALA A 165 -14.09 -22.42 -7.46
N CYS A 166 -14.17 -23.76 -7.55
CA CYS A 166 -13.12 -24.65 -7.07
C CYS A 166 -11.79 -24.43 -7.81
N CYS A 167 -11.81 -24.36 -9.14
CA CYS A 167 -10.61 -24.09 -9.93
C CYS A 167 -9.98 -22.74 -9.57
N ASP A 168 -10.76 -21.67 -9.53
CA ASP A 168 -10.30 -20.33 -9.21
C ASP A 168 -9.72 -20.27 -7.78
N THR A 169 -10.32 -20.99 -6.83
CA THR A 169 -9.80 -21.11 -5.46
C THR A 169 -8.42 -21.78 -5.42
N ILE A 170 -8.23 -22.86 -6.20
CA ILE A 170 -6.93 -23.54 -6.32
C ILE A 170 -5.89 -22.61 -6.95
N PHE A 171 -6.24 -21.89 -8.02
CA PHE A 171 -5.31 -20.93 -8.62
C PHE A 171 -4.91 -19.80 -7.66
N CYS A 172 -5.86 -19.32 -6.84
CA CYS A 172 -5.55 -18.34 -5.80
C CYS A 172 -4.64 -18.89 -4.70
N SER A 173 -4.69 -20.20 -4.39
CA SER A 173 -3.92 -20.80 -3.29
C SER A 173 -2.51 -21.23 -3.69
N ILE A 174 -2.27 -21.57 -4.96
CA ILE A 174 -0.94 -22.00 -5.45
C ILE A 174 0.18 -21.02 -5.07
N PRO A 175 0.03 -19.68 -5.26
CA PRO A 175 1.08 -18.72 -4.90
C PRO A 175 1.41 -18.71 -3.41
N PHE A 176 0.42 -18.91 -2.54
CA PHE A 176 0.66 -18.97 -1.10
C PHE A 176 1.36 -20.27 -0.68
N ALA A 177 1.05 -21.39 -1.35
CA ALA A 177 1.64 -22.69 -1.04
C ALA A 177 3.07 -22.86 -1.60
N THR A 178 3.35 -22.25 -2.76
CA THR A 178 4.59 -22.51 -3.52
C THR A 178 5.53 -21.31 -3.61
N GLY A 179 5.07 -20.10 -3.27
CA GLY A 179 5.79 -18.86 -3.53
C GLY A 179 5.88 -18.49 -5.03
N PHE A 180 5.25 -19.26 -5.91
CA PHE A 180 5.20 -18.96 -7.34
C PHE A 180 4.33 -17.74 -7.61
N VAL A 181 4.81 -16.83 -8.48
CA VAL A 181 4.01 -15.69 -8.92
C VAL A 181 3.65 -15.84 -10.41
N PRO A 182 2.34 -15.90 -10.75
CA PRO A 182 1.91 -15.94 -12.15
C PRO A 182 2.40 -14.73 -12.94
N ALA A 183 2.83 -14.94 -14.20
CA ALA A 183 3.31 -13.86 -15.06
C ALA A 183 2.28 -12.73 -15.23
N GLN A 184 0.99 -13.07 -15.25
CA GLN A 184 -0.10 -12.09 -15.33
C GLN A 184 -0.16 -11.14 -14.11
N TRP A 185 0.34 -11.57 -12.96
CA TRP A 185 0.36 -10.77 -11.73
C TRP A 185 1.53 -9.79 -11.69
N CYS A 186 2.52 -9.96 -12.56
CA CYS A 186 3.64 -9.02 -12.73
C CYS A 186 3.21 -7.73 -13.45
N HIS A 187 2.06 -7.73 -14.12
CA HIS A 187 1.52 -6.54 -14.76
C HIS A 187 0.82 -5.65 -13.72
N LEU A 188 1.20 -4.38 -13.70
CA LEU A 188 0.63 -3.35 -12.84
C LEU A 188 0.28 -2.15 -13.70
N LEU A 189 -0.96 -1.67 -13.59
CA LEU A 189 -1.40 -0.46 -14.27
C LEU A 189 -1.35 0.73 -13.31
N ASN A 190 -0.51 1.71 -13.62
CA ASN A 190 -0.47 2.97 -12.87
C ASN A 190 -1.50 3.94 -13.45
N PHE A 191 -2.44 4.41 -12.64
CA PHE A 191 -3.41 5.43 -13.03
C PHE A 191 -3.32 6.65 -12.12
N ALA A 192 -3.29 7.85 -12.70
CA ALA A 192 -3.24 9.11 -11.96
C ALA A 192 -4.64 9.66 -11.73
N ILE A 193 -4.97 9.97 -10.48
CA ILE A 193 -6.25 10.53 -10.05
C ILE A 193 -6.03 11.87 -9.37
N GLU A 194 -6.91 12.83 -9.64
CA GLU A 194 -6.93 14.11 -8.95
C GLU A 194 -7.09 13.94 -7.43
N LYS A 195 -6.17 14.52 -6.66
CA LYS A 195 -6.29 14.53 -5.20
C LYS A 195 -7.40 15.49 -4.76
N LYS A 196 -7.45 16.66 -5.39
CA LYS A 196 -8.55 17.63 -5.27
C LYS A 196 -9.20 17.82 -6.65
N PRO A 197 -10.53 17.93 -6.72
CA PRO A 197 -11.23 18.10 -8.00
C PRO A 197 -10.75 19.34 -8.76
N GLY A 198 -10.43 19.18 -10.04
CA GLY A 198 -9.93 20.24 -10.92
C GLY A 198 -8.43 20.56 -10.77
N GLU A 199 -7.73 19.91 -9.84
CA GLU A 199 -6.28 20.08 -9.61
C GLU A 199 -5.52 19.02 -10.45
N ILE A 200 -5.32 19.30 -11.74
CA ILE A 200 -4.67 18.41 -12.73
C ILE A 200 -3.14 18.55 -12.78
N TRP A 201 -2.51 19.03 -11.71
CA TRP A 201 -1.06 19.21 -11.64
C TRP A 201 -0.44 17.86 -11.32
N VAL A 202 0.45 17.36 -12.18
CA VAL A 202 0.92 15.96 -12.06
C VAL A 202 1.53 15.68 -10.68
N ASP A 203 2.28 16.64 -10.15
CA ASP A 203 2.93 16.61 -8.84
C ASP A 203 1.94 16.59 -7.66
N LEU A 204 0.72 17.08 -7.85
CA LEU A 204 -0.36 17.07 -6.85
C LEU A 204 -1.38 15.93 -7.05
N MET A 205 -1.36 15.28 -8.21
CA MET A 205 -2.17 14.10 -8.48
C MET A 205 -1.72 12.89 -7.67
N ARG A 206 -2.60 11.92 -7.45
CA ARG A 206 -2.29 10.66 -6.78
C ARG A 206 -2.20 9.53 -7.78
N THR A 207 -1.07 8.84 -7.77
CA THR A 207 -0.90 7.58 -8.51
C THR A 207 -1.53 6.44 -7.72
N ILE A 208 -2.39 5.67 -8.37
CA ILE A 208 -2.96 4.43 -7.86
C ILE A 208 -2.48 3.30 -8.75
N GLN A 209 -1.96 2.25 -8.13
CA GLN A 209 -1.58 1.04 -8.84
C GLN A 209 -2.76 0.07 -8.83
N MET A 210 -3.17 -0.36 -10.02
CA MET A 210 -4.16 -1.39 -10.22
C MET A 210 -3.42 -2.69 -10.53
N MET A 211 -3.70 -3.70 -9.71
CA MET A 211 -3.18 -5.05 -9.88
C MET A 211 -4.23 -5.93 -10.59
N ASN A 212 -3.79 -7.11 -11.04
CA ASN A 212 -4.67 -8.18 -11.48
C ASN A 212 -5.75 -8.49 -10.41
N SER A 213 -6.96 -8.85 -10.86
CA SER A 213 -8.11 -9.14 -10.01
C SER A 213 -7.83 -10.19 -8.92
N GLU A 214 -7.11 -11.26 -9.27
CA GLU A 214 -6.75 -12.34 -8.34
C GLU A 214 -5.71 -11.87 -7.33
N LEU A 215 -4.66 -11.20 -7.80
CA LEU A 215 -3.65 -10.60 -6.92
C LEU A 215 -4.29 -9.60 -5.93
N GLN A 216 -5.23 -8.77 -6.40
CA GLN A 216 -6.01 -7.88 -5.51
C GLN A 216 -6.82 -8.66 -4.46
N ALA A 217 -7.41 -9.80 -4.84
CA ALA A 217 -8.19 -10.64 -3.93
C ALA A 217 -7.29 -11.25 -2.86
N ASN A 218 -6.14 -11.80 -3.28
CA ASN A 218 -5.13 -12.38 -2.40
C ASN A 218 -4.54 -11.33 -1.45
N ASN A 219 -4.15 -10.16 -1.93
CA ASN A 219 -3.64 -9.07 -1.09
C ASN A 219 -4.68 -8.60 -0.06
N LYS A 220 -5.97 -8.55 -0.43
CA LYS A 220 -7.04 -8.25 0.53
C LYS A 220 -7.24 -9.35 1.56
N ARG A 221 -7.06 -10.62 1.18
CA ARG A 221 -7.11 -11.76 2.11
C ARG A 221 -5.97 -11.66 3.12
N VAL A 222 -4.72 -11.53 2.65
CA VAL A 222 -3.53 -11.37 3.49
C VAL A 222 -3.73 -10.21 4.46
N GLY A 223 -4.08 -9.02 3.96
CA GLY A 223 -4.29 -7.85 4.81
C GLY A 223 -5.41 -8.01 5.84
N LYS A 224 -6.52 -8.68 5.48
CA LYS A 224 -7.62 -8.95 6.41
C LYS A 224 -7.20 -9.93 7.51
N SER A 225 -6.53 -11.01 7.15
CA SER A 225 -6.05 -12.02 8.09
C SER A 225 -4.97 -11.46 9.00
N ALA A 226 -4.00 -10.73 8.45
CA ALA A 226 -2.93 -10.10 9.21
C ALA A 226 -3.44 -9.09 10.23
N MET A 227 -4.38 -8.22 9.84
CA MET A 227 -4.98 -7.26 10.77
C MET A 227 -5.81 -7.95 11.85
N ALA A 228 -6.59 -8.98 11.51
CA ALA A 228 -7.35 -9.73 12.50
C ALA A 228 -6.45 -10.44 13.52
N TYR A 229 -5.37 -11.06 13.05
CA TYR A 229 -4.37 -11.71 13.89
C TYR A 229 -3.66 -10.72 14.82
N ALA A 230 -3.25 -9.56 14.28
CA ALA A 230 -2.61 -8.50 15.05
C ALA A 230 -3.54 -7.87 16.11
N GLU A 231 -4.84 -7.73 15.81
CA GLU A 231 -5.85 -7.28 16.78
C GLU A 231 -6.05 -8.32 17.91
N GLN A 232 -6.11 -9.62 17.59
CA GLN A 232 -6.28 -10.69 18.59
C GLN A 232 -5.09 -10.79 19.56
N HIS A 233 -3.88 -10.55 19.07
CA HIS A 233 -2.64 -10.63 19.85
C HIS A 233 -2.19 -9.29 20.42
N ASN A 234 -3.02 -8.23 20.34
CA ASN A 234 -2.70 -6.89 20.82
C ASN A 234 -1.37 -6.32 20.27
N LEU A 235 -0.99 -6.69 19.04
CA LEU A 235 0.23 -6.24 18.37
C LEU A 235 0.08 -4.81 17.81
N ILE A 236 -1.15 -4.35 17.61
CA ILE A 236 -1.44 -3.01 17.13
C ILE A 236 -1.36 -2.02 18.30
N PRO A 237 -0.53 -0.97 18.21
CA PRO A 237 -0.47 0.07 19.23
C PRO A 237 -1.84 0.72 19.45
N LYS A 238 -2.22 0.97 20.71
CA LYS A 238 -3.52 1.59 21.05
C LYS A 238 -3.76 2.96 20.41
N GLY A 239 -2.68 3.67 20.05
CA GLY A 239 -2.72 4.95 19.34
C GLY A 239 -2.94 4.84 17.83
N GLN A 240 -2.95 3.63 17.26
CA GLN A 240 -3.19 3.43 15.84
C GLN A 240 -4.70 3.43 15.57
N HIS A 241 -5.17 4.45 14.85
CA HIS A 241 -6.57 4.56 14.45
C HIS A 241 -6.78 4.33 12.94
N GLY A 242 -5.73 4.48 12.13
CA GLY A 242 -5.81 4.31 10.68
C GLY A 242 -5.90 2.83 10.29
N SER A 243 -6.75 2.51 9.32
CA SER A 243 -6.90 1.15 8.76
C SER A 243 -7.29 0.05 9.75
N CYS A 244 -7.68 0.38 10.99
CA CYS A 244 -8.14 -0.57 12.00
C CYS A 244 -9.66 -0.72 11.99
N LYS A 245 -10.15 -1.91 12.34
CA LYS A 245 -11.59 -2.17 12.35
C LYS A 245 -12.24 -1.37 13.50
N ARG A 246 -13.40 -0.75 13.26
CA ARG A 246 -14.15 0.07 14.24
C ARG A 246 -13.45 1.35 14.73
N HIS A 247 -12.34 1.76 14.12
CA HIS A 247 -11.76 3.09 14.34
C HIS A 247 -12.24 4.06 13.25
N GLN A 248 -12.52 5.30 13.66
CA GLN A 248 -12.89 6.40 12.76
C GLN A 248 -11.97 7.59 12.99
N ALA A 249 -11.79 8.42 11.96
CA ALA A 249 -10.97 9.62 12.06
C ALA A 249 -11.46 10.60 13.14
N ILE A 250 -12.78 10.64 13.40
CA ILE A 250 -13.36 11.46 14.46
C ILE A 250 -12.95 11.00 15.86
N ASN A 251 -12.76 9.68 16.06
CA ASN A 251 -12.29 9.15 17.34
C ASN A 251 -10.87 9.65 17.64
N LEU A 252 -9.99 9.67 16.64
CA LEU A 252 -8.65 10.22 16.80
C LEU A 252 -8.68 11.73 17.08
N ALA A 253 -9.54 12.48 16.40
CA ALA A 253 -9.70 13.92 16.64
C ALA A 253 -10.21 14.20 18.07
N LEU A 254 -11.15 13.39 18.57
CA LEU A 254 -11.65 13.47 19.93
C LEU A 254 -10.57 13.13 20.94
N THR A 255 -9.84 12.02 20.76
CA THR A 255 -8.71 11.66 21.64
C THR A 255 -7.68 12.79 21.68
N LYS A 256 -7.32 13.36 20.53
CA LYS A 256 -6.41 14.51 20.47
C LYS A 256 -6.94 15.69 21.28
N ARG A 257 -8.23 16.01 21.16
CA ARG A 257 -8.84 17.13 21.89
C ARG A 257 -8.85 16.88 23.40
N LEU A 258 -9.30 15.71 23.84
CA LEU A 258 -9.35 15.34 25.25
C LEU A 258 -7.97 15.30 25.90
N THR A 259 -6.96 14.78 25.20
CA THR A 259 -5.57 14.82 25.68
C THR A 259 -5.12 16.26 25.90
N TRP A 260 -5.45 17.18 24.98
CA TRP A 260 -5.10 18.59 25.13
C TRP A 260 -5.84 19.25 26.28
N ASP A 261 -7.14 18.99 26.42
CA ASP A 261 -7.95 19.52 27.52
C ASP A 261 -7.43 19.02 28.89
N LEU A 262 -7.03 17.74 28.98
CA LEU A 262 -6.41 17.17 30.18
C LEU A 262 -5.09 17.86 30.53
N LEU A 263 -4.24 18.13 29.54
CA LEU A 263 -2.98 18.84 29.72
C LEU A 263 -3.21 20.27 30.24
N HIS A 264 -4.25 20.95 29.73
CA HIS A 264 -4.65 22.27 30.20
C HIS A 264 -5.12 22.23 31.66
N LEU A 265 -6.01 21.29 32.00
CA LEU A 265 -6.51 21.11 33.36
C LEU A 265 -5.39 20.80 34.35
N GLN A 266 -4.42 19.99 33.94
CA GLN A 266 -3.25 19.62 34.77
C GLN A 266 -2.14 20.68 34.75
N ARG A 267 -2.29 21.76 33.96
CA ARG A 267 -1.25 22.79 33.74
C ARG A 267 0.10 22.20 33.36
N ARG A 268 0.11 21.13 32.56
CA ARG A 268 1.34 20.47 32.12
C ARG A 268 1.80 21.04 30.78
N PRO A 269 3.08 21.44 30.65
CA PRO A 269 3.61 21.83 29.35
C PRO A 269 3.64 20.62 28.42
N ALA A 270 3.21 20.81 27.17
CA ALA A 270 3.23 19.78 26.15
C ALA A 270 3.43 20.39 24.76
N GLY A 271 4.06 19.63 23.86
CA GLY A 271 4.22 19.98 22.46
C GLY A 271 3.51 18.96 21.56
N TRP A 272 3.01 19.40 20.40
CA TRP A 272 2.44 18.51 19.39
C TRP A 272 3.31 18.52 18.14
N ILE A 273 3.81 17.35 17.75
CA ILE A 273 4.56 17.17 16.51
C ILE A 273 3.62 16.58 15.47
N SER A 274 3.37 17.34 14.40
CA SER A 274 2.57 16.88 13.26
C SER A 274 3.50 16.40 12.15
N ASN A 275 3.83 15.11 12.17
CA ASN A 275 4.60 14.49 11.09
C ASN A 275 3.68 13.83 10.06
N ASN A 276 4.06 13.85 8.79
CA ASN A 276 3.41 13.09 7.73
C ASN A 276 4.47 12.43 6.84
N ALA A 277 4.33 11.12 6.63
CA ALA A 277 5.21 10.39 5.73
C ALA A 277 4.91 10.80 4.28
N LYS A 278 5.96 11.24 3.55
CA LYS A 278 5.85 11.50 2.12
C LYS A 278 5.78 10.17 1.37
N SER A 279 4.81 10.03 0.47
CA SER A 279 4.67 8.88 -0.44
C SER A 279 4.78 7.52 0.26
N CYS A 280 4.15 7.36 1.44
CA CYS A 280 4.31 6.20 2.32
C CYS A 280 4.02 4.83 1.68
N LEU A 281 3.16 4.78 0.65
CA LEU A 281 2.80 3.53 -0.03
C LEU A 281 3.71 3.21 -1.21
N THR A 282 4.28 4.24 -1.88
CA THR A 282 5.15 4.04 -3.04
C THR A 282 6.64 4.03 -2.66
N GLY A 283 6.99 4.62 -1.51
CA GLY A 283 8.36 4.67 -1.02
C GLY A 283 8.76 3.50 -0.10
N LEU A 284 7.83 2.59 0.22
CA LEU A 284 8.10 1.39 0.99
C LEU A 284 8.47 0.24 0.04
N SER A 285 9.68 -0.29 0.17
CA SER A 285 10.14 -1.38 -0.69
C SER A 285 9.40 -2.69 -0.39
N THR A 286 9.27 -3.55 -1.41
CA THR A 286 8.58 -4.83 -1.29
C THR A 286 9.18 -5.71 -0.20
N GLY A 287 10.51 -5.73 -0.06
CA GLY A 287 11.17 -6.51 0.99
C GLY A 287 10.71 -6.13 2.41
N TRP A 288 10.51 -4.84 2.70
CA TRP A 288 9.99 -4.40 3.99
C TRP A 288 8.52 -4.82 4.22
N GLN A 289 7.72 -4.91 3.16
CA GLN A 289 6.33 -5.38 3.24
C GLN A 289 6.26 -6.88 3.53
N SER A 290 7.10 -7.67 2.87
CA SER A 290 7.21 -9.12 3.10
C SER A 290 7.76 -9.41 4.49
N LEU A 291 8.75 -8.64 4.94
CA LEU A 291 9.27 -8.74 6.31
C LEU A 291 8.19 -8.47 7.36
N ALA A 292 7.40 -7.40 7.20
CA ALA A 292 6.31 -7.09 8.13
C ALA A 292 5.24 -8.19 8.17
N SER A 293 4.96 -8.83 7.03
CA SER A 293 4.02 -9.96 6.96
C SER A 293 4.57 -11.20 7.68
N CYS A 294 5.85 -11.52 7.47
CA CYS A 294 6.51 -12.64 8.14
C CYS A 294 6.69 -12.40 9.65
N ALA A 295 6.87 -11.16 10.10
CA ALA A 295 6.88 -10.80 11.52
C ALA A 295 5.55 -11.14 12.23
N LEU A 296 4.44 -11.13 11.49
CA LEU A 296 3.12 -11.52 11.97
C LEU A 296 2.82 -13.03 11.77
N GLY A 297 3.79 -13.83 11.31
CA GLY A 297 3.64 -15.27 11.08
C GLY A 297 3.13 -15.66 9.69
N PHE A 298 3.01 -14.72 8.74
CA PHE A 298 2.56 -15.01 7.37
C PHE A 298 3.75 -15.29 6.44
N ASN A 299 4.33 -16.48 6.55
CA ASN A 299 5.56 -16.88 5.83
C ASN A 299 5.36 -17.19 4.33
N GLY A 300 4.13 -17.21 3.83
CA GLY A 300 3.81 -17.46 2.41
C GLY A 300 3.83 -16.21 1.51
N VAL A 301 4.29 -15.06 2.02
CA VAL A 301 4.40 -13.83 1.23
C VAL A 301 5.78 -13.79 0.56
N PRO A 302 5.86 -13.76 -0.79
CA PRO A 302 7.15 -13.78 -1.48
C PRO A 302 7.98 -12.53 -1.14
N PHE A 303 9.29 -12.72 -0.93
CA PHE A 303 10.27 -11.63 -0.71
C PHE A 303 10.77 -11.01 -2.01
N THR A 304 10.63 -11.74 -3.11
CA THR A 304 10.99 -11.27 -4.44
C THR A 304 9.85 -10.41 -4.99
N PRO A 305 10.09 -9.12 -5.30
CA PRO A 305 9.15 -8.38 -6.11
C PRO A 305 9.06 -9.05 -7.49
N CYS A 306 7.85 -9.25 -8.00
CA CYS A 306 7.67 -9.15 -9.44
C CYS A 306 8.29 -7.82 -9.86
N LEU A 307 9.38 -7.88 -10.62
CA LEU A 307 10.16 -6.70 -11.01
C LEU A 307 9.20 -5.64 -11.56
N ILE A 308 8.98 -4.59 -10.77
CA ILE A 308 8.29 -3.38 -11.20
C ILE A 308 9.29 -2.66 -12.10
N HIS A 309 9.25 -2.97 -13.40
CA HIS A 309 9.97 -2.22 -14.43
C HIS A 309 9.14 -1.04 -14.92
#